data_AF-A0A8X8AQD7-F1
#
_entry.id   AF-A0A8X8AQD7-F1
#
_cell.length_a   1.000
_cell.length_b   1.000
_cell.length_c   1.000
_cell.angle_alpha   90.00
_cell.angle_beta   90.00
_cell.angle_gamma   90.00
#
_symmetry.space_group_name_H-M   'P 1'
#
loop_
_entity.id
_entity.type
_entity.pdbx_description
1 polymer ?
#
loop_
_entity_poly.entity_id
_entity_poly.type
_entity_poly.pdbx_seq_one_letter_code
_entity_poly.pdbx_strand_id
1 'polypeptide(L)'
;MKSLLPKEVERVRIVYEKGTSDVANRIKECRTYPLYRFVRDELKTRLGCPVTRRGFDKVFTAISQGKLIDPLFELNVSKNGTDLRFQSAKTFRQVSTS
;
A
#
# COMPACT_ATOMS: atom_id res chain seq x y z
N MET A 1 12.89 7.50 -32.57
CA MET A 1 12.49 7.04 -31.22
C MET A 1 11.94 8.14 -30.29
N LYS A 2 12.26 9.43 -30.44
CA LYS A 2 11.76 10.49 -29.52
C LYS A 2 10.28 10.88 -29.68
N SER A 3 9.67 10.68 -30.85
CA SER A 3 8.29 11.11 -31.15
C SER A 3 7.19 10.15 -30.68
N LEU A 4 7.52 8.88 -30.43
CA LEU A 4 6.56 7.86 -29.99
C LEU A 4 6.43 7.77 -28.47
N LEU A 5 7.48 8.16 -27.74
CA LEU A 5 7.55 8.11 -26.28
C LEU A 5 6.42 8.91 -25.60
N PRO A 6 6.06 10.14 -26.00
CA PRO A 6 5.02 10.90 -25.32
C PRO A 6 3.64 10.24 -25.43
N LYS A 7 3.35 9.65 -26.59
CA LYS A 7 2.10 8.93 -26.83
C LYS A 7 2.01 7.66 -25.99
N GLU A 8 3.12 6.93 -25.83
CA GLU A 8 3.15 5.72 -25.03
C GLU A 8 3.05 6.02 -23.52
N VAL A 9 3.76 7.05 -23.05
CA VAL A 9 3.68 7.48 -21.65
C VAL A 9 2.26 7.88 -21.28
N GLU A 10 1.56 8.61 -22.14
CA GLU A 10 0.17 9.00 -21.89
C GLU A 10 -0.78 7.79 -21.92
N ARG A 11 -0.58 6.84 -22.85
CA ARG A 11 -1.33 5.58 -22.87
C ARG A 11 -1.18 4.80 -21.56
N VAL A 12 0.06 4.59 -21.10
CA VAL A 12 0.34 3.88 -19.84
C VAL A 12 -0.27 4.61 -18.65
N ARG A 13 -0.22 5.96 -18.64
CA ARG A 13 -0.85 6.76 -17.58
C ARG A 13 -2.36 6.58 -17.51
N ILE A 14 -3.07 6.64 -18.64
CA ILE A 14 -4.52 6.46 -18.69
C ILE A 14 -4.90 5.04 -18.22
N VAL A 15 -4.14 4.03 -18.65
CA VAL A 15 -4.35 2.63 -18.25
C VAL A 15 -4.13 2.46 -16.74
N TYR A 16 -3.12 3.12 -16.17
CA TYR A 16 -2.86 3.14 -14.73
C TYR A 16 -3.97 3.86 -13.95
N GLU A 17 -4.45 5.00 -14.44
CA GLU A 17 -5.56 5.74 -13.82
C GLU A 17 -6.89 4.96 -13.87
N LYS A 18 -7.10 4.14 -14.90
CA LYS A 18 -8.23 3.20 -14.98
C LYS A 18 -8.08 1.95 -14.11
N GLY A 19 -6.88 1.69 -13.57
CA GLY A 19 -6.60 0.49 -12.77
C GLY A 19 -6.47 -0.80 -13.60
N THR A 20 -6.33 -0.70 -14.92
CA THR A 20 -6.16 -1.84 -15.84
C THR A 20 -4.70 -2.02 -16.25
N SER A 21 -3.76 -1.58 -15.41
CA SER A 21 -2.32 -1.70 -15.70
C SER A 21 -1.85 -3.14 -15.61
N ASP A 22 -1.04 -3.53 -16.58
CA ASP A 22 -0.46 -4.87 -16.68
C ASP A 22 0.49 -5.18 -15.51
N VAL A 23 1.16 -4.13 -15.01
CA VAL A 23 1.96 -4.20 -13.78
C VAL A 23 1.07 -3.86 -12.60
N ALA A 24 0.90 -4.82 -11.69
CA ALA A 24 0.16 -4.62 -10.44
C ALA A 24 0.89 -3.64 -9.50
N ASN A 25 0.13 -2.88 -8.73
CA ASN A 25 0.70 -1.99 -7.72
C ASN A 25 1.31 -2.80 -6.56
N ARG A 26 2.63 -2.72 -6.40
CA ARG A 26 3.41 -3.45 -5.39
C ARG A 26 2.99 -3.16 -3.95
N ILE A 27 2.29 -2.05 -3.70
CA ILE A 27 1.78 -1.74 -2.37
C ILE A 27 0.80 -2.79 -1.84
N LYS A 28 0.18 -3.59 -2.73
CA LYS A 28 -0.68 -4.71 -2.35
C LYS A 28 0.05 -5.80 -1.56
N GLU A 29 1.37 -5.90 -1.72
CA GLU A 29 2.22 -6.86 -1.02
C GLU A 29 2.84 -6.27 0.26
N CYS A 30 2.65 -4.96 0.50
CA CYS A 30 3.21 -4.27 1.64
C CYS A 30 2.30 -4.38 2.86
N ARG A 31 2.90 -4.44 4.05
CA ARG A 31 2.16 -4.40 5.32
C ARG A 31 1.33 -3.12 5.47
N THR A 32 1.74 -2.03 4.84
CA THR A 32 1.05 -0.73 4.82
C THR A 32 -0.14 -0.69 3.85
N TYR A 33 -0.48 -1.81 3.19
CA TYR A 33 -1.61 -1.89 2.27
C TYR A 33 -2.97 -1.45 2.87
N PRO A 34 -3.34 -1.81 4.12
CA PRO A 34 -4.60 -1.38 4.73
C PRO A 34 -4.78 0.13 4.74
N LEU A 35 -3.71 0.87 5.02
CA LEU A 35 -3.72 2.33 5.01
C LEU A 35 -3.92 2.89 3.59
N TYR A 36 -3.27 2.29 2.60
CA TYR A 36 -3.45 2.67 1.20
C TYR A 36 -4.88 2.37 0.71
N ARG A 37 -5.41 1.19 1.06
CA ARG A 37 -6.78 0.76 0.72
C ARG A 37 -7.81 1.72 1.31
N PHE A 38 -7.67 2.08 2.57
CA PHE A 38 -8.55 3.06 3.23
C PHE A 38 -8.62 4.39 2.45
N VAL A 39 -7.45 4.94 2.10
CA VAL A 39 -7.40 6.23 1.40
C VAL A 39 -7.90 6.14 -0.05
N ARG A 40 -7.70 5.01 -0.73
CA ARG A 40 -8.04 4.84 -2.15
C ARG A 40 -9.45 4.33 -2.39
N ASP A 41 -9.89 3.33 -1.64
CA ASP A 41 -11.16 2.66 -1.86
C ASP A 41 -12.27 3.30 -1.02
N GLU A 42 -12.02 3.57 0.27
CA GLU A 42 -13.04 4.12 1.17
C GLU A 42 -13.22 5.63 0.99
N LEU A 43 -12.11 6.38 0.91
CA LEU A 43 -12.14 7.83 0.70
C LEU A 43 -12.22 8.22 -0.79
N LYS A 44 -12.13 7.26 -1.70
CA LYS A 44 -12.22 7.41 -3.17
C LYS A 44 -11.35 8.55 -3.69
N THR A 45 -10.13 8.65 -3.18
CA THR A 45 -9.19 9.70 -3.58
C THR A 45 -8.54 9.36 -4.93
N ARG A 46 -8.71 10.25 -5.91
CA ARG A 46 -8.11 10.11 -7.24
C ARG A 46 -6.72 10.75 -7.31
N LEU A 47 -5.80 10.09 -8.00
CA LEU A 47 -4.53 10.69 -8.40
C LEU A 47 -4.79 11.77 -9.48
N GLY A 48 -4.05 12.88 -9.43
CA GLY A 48 -4.15 13.94 -10.45
C GLY A 48 -5.26 14.97 -10.25
N CYS A 49 -5.97 14.99 -9.12
CA CYS A 49 -6.88 16.09 -8.83
C CYS A 49 -6.05 17.39 -8.68
N PRO A 50 -6.33 18.46 -9.44
CA PRO A 50 -5.51 19.67 -9.44
C PRO A 50 -5.59 20.35 -8.08
N VAL A 51 -4.57 20.15 -7.23
CA VAL A 51 -4.15 20.88 -6.01
C VAL A 51 -5.21 21.23 -4.96
N THR A 52 -6.48 20.93 -5.17
CA THR A 52 -7.53 21.61 -4.41
C THR A 52 -7.94 20.73 -3.26
N ARG A 53 -7.41 21.00 -2.06
CA ARG A 53 -8.07 20.98 -0.73
C ARG A 53 -9.06 19.84 -0.41
N ARG A 54 -10.05 19.61 -1.27
CA ARG A 54 -11.09 18.56 -1.28
C ARG A 54 -10.59 17.12 -1.12
N GLY A 55 -9.39 16.79 -1.62
CA GLY A 55 -8.81 15.45 -1.43
C GLY A 55 -8.32 15.24 0.01
N PHE A 56 -7.68 16.28 0.56
CA PHE A 56 -7.13 16.28 1.91
C PHE A 56 -8.23 16.45 2.97
N ASP A 57 -9.24 17.28 2.70
CA ASP A 57 -10.38 17.51 3.61
C ASP A 57 -11.13 16.20 3.94
N LYS A 58 -11.22 15.28 2.97
CA LYS A 58 -11.83 13.95 3.18
C LYS A 58 -11.02 13.08 4.12
N VAL A 59 -9.69 13.08 3.96
CA VAL A 59 -8.78 12.36 4.84
C VAL A 59 -8.83 12.96 6.23
N PHE A 60 -8.75 14.29 6.33
CA PHE A 60 -8.84 15.00 7.61
C PHE A 60 -10.16 14.71 8.33
N THR A 61 -11.29 14.79 7.62
CA THR A 61 -12.61 14.45 8.18
C THR A 61 -12.66 13.00 8.67
N ALA A 62 -12.10 12.06 7.92
CA ALA A 62 -12.08 10.66 8.31
C ALA A 62 -11.19 10.40 9.54
N ILE A 63 -10.09 11.13 9.67
CA ILE A 63 -9.22 11.14 10.86
C ILE A 63 -10.00 11.72 12.06
N SER A 64 -10.67 12.86 11.88
CA SER A 64 -11.50 13.46 12.94
C SER A 64 -12.66 12.57 13.37
N GLN A 65 -13.13 11.67 12.52
CA GLN A 65 -14.18 10.68 12.83
C GLN A 65 -13.62 9.39 13.47
N GLY A 66 -12.31 9.26 13.67
CA GLY A 66 -11.70 8.07 14.27
C GLY A 66 -11.60 6.85 13.34
N LYS A 67 -11.98 6.96 12.07
CA LYS A 67 -11.98 5.85 11.10
C LYS A 67 -10.57 5.39 10.71
N LEU A 68 -9.54 6.11 11.13
CA LEU A 68 -8.14 5.72 10.94
C LEU A 68 -7.70 4.59 11.91
N ILE A 69 -8.44 4.38 13.01
CA ILE A 69 -8.06 3.42 14.05
C ILE A 69 -8.08 1.98 13.51
N ASP A 70 -9.09 1.63 12.73
CA ASP A 70 -9.25 0.29 12.16
C ASP A 70 -8.10 -0.11 11.22
N PRO A 71 -7.75 0.67 10.17
CA PRO A 71 -6.63 0.32 9.30
C PRO A 71 -5.28 0.37 10.03
N LEU A 72 -5.13 1.12 11.13
CA LEU A 72 -3.90 1.14 11.94
C LEU A 72 -3.74 -0.13 12.79
N PHE A 73 -4.84 -0.70 13.31
CA PHE A 73 -4.80 -1.95 14.06
C PHE A 73 -4.46 -3.14 13.16
N GLU A 74 -4.96 -3.15 11.91
CA GLU A 74 -4.63 -4.17 10.92
C GLU A 74 -3.12 -4.24 10.61
N LEU A 75 -2.38 -3.13 10.71
CA LEU A 75 -0.92 -3.10 10.53
C LEU A 75 -0.15 -3.84 11.65
N ASN A 76 -0.73 -3.91 12.86
CA ASN A 76 -0.08 -4.47 14.04
C ASN A 76 -0.42 -5.94 14.28
N VAL A 77 -1.57 -6.41 13.76
CA VAL A 77 -1.99 -7.81 13.90
C VAL A 77 -1.07 -8.77 13.15
N SER A 78 -0.36 -8.32 12.10
CA SER A 78 0.63 -9.17 11.41
C SER A 78 1.94 -9.37 12.18
N LYS A 79 2.06 -8.90 13.43
CA LYS A 79 3.17 -9.22 14.33
C LYS A 79 2.97 -10.64 14.89
N ASN A 80 3.18 -11.64 14.04
CA ASN A 80 3.69 -12.90 14.56
C ASN A 80 5.10 -12.60 15.06
N GLY A 81 5.26 -12.56 16.37
CA GLY A 81 6.48 -12.19 17.09
C GLY A 81 7.62 -13.18 16.89
N THR A 82 8.11 -13.30 15.66
CA THR A 82 9.39 -13.95 15.38
C THR A 82 10.33 -12.88 14.89
N ASP A 83 11.12 -12.36 15.83
CA ASP A 83 12.39 -11.74 15.49
C ASP A 83 13.20 -12.75 14.67
N LEU A 84 13.50 -12.37 13.43
CA LEU A 84 14.23 -13.17 12.44
C LEU A 84 15.64 -13.56 12.95
N ARG A 85 16.12 -12.96 14.04
CA ARG A 85 17.38 -13.34 14.70
C ARG A 85 17.30 -14.66 15.47
N PHE A 86 16.12 -15.09 15.93
CA PHE A 86 15.99 -16.32 16.74
C PHE A 86 15.71 -17.59 15.92
N GLN A 87 15.51 -17.49 14.60
CA GLN A 87 15.27 -18.68 13.78
C GLN A 87 16.54 -19.52 13.58
N SER A 88 17.72 -18.91 13.45
CA SER A 88 18.99 -19.66 13.36
C SER A 88 19.38 -20.39 14.64
N ALA A 89 18.94 -19.91 15.81
CA ALA A 89 19.27 -20.54 17.09
C ALA A 89 18.45 -21.81 17.37
N LYS A 90 17.21 -21.90 16.86
CA LYS A 90 16.39 -23.11 16.98
C LYS A 90 16.88 -24.25 16.08
N THR A 91 17.38 -23.94 14.89
CA THR A 91 17.93 -24.96 13.98
C THR A 91 19.21 -25.59 14.54
N PHE A 92 20.07 -24.82 15.22
CA PHE A 92 21.31 -25.36 15.80
C PHE A 92 21.06 -26.32 16.97
N ARG A 93 20.00 -26.11 17.76
CA ARG A 93 19.68 -26.98 18.92
C ARG A 93 19.04 -28.32 18.53
N GLN A 94 18.48 -28.44 17.33
CA GLN A 94 17.94 -29.72 16.84
C GLN A 94 19.01 -30.63 16.21
N VAL A 95 20.11 -30.06 15.68
CA VAL A 95 21.19 -30.86 15.06
C VAL A 95 22.12 -31.48 16.10
N SER A 96 22.13 -31.00 17.35
CA SER A 96 23.01 -31.50 18.42
C SER A 96 22.40 -32.64 19.26
N THR A 97 21.16 -33.06 18.99
CA THR A 97 20.49 -34.15 19.72
C THR A 97 20.05 -35.29 18.79
N SER A 98 20.80 -35.56 17.73
CA SER A 98 20.68 -36.75 16.89
C SER A 98 22.03 -37.44 16.75
#